data_AF-A0A920YGJ4-F1
#
_entry.id   AF-A0A920YGJ4-F1
#
_cell.length_a   1.000
_cell.length_b   1.000
_cell.length_c   1.000
_cell.angle_alpha   90.00
_cell.angle_beta   90.00
_cell.angle_gamma   90.00
#
_symmetry.space_group_name_H-M   'P 1'
#
loop_
_entity.id
_entity.type
_entity.pdbx_description
1 polymer ?
#
loop_
_entity_poly.entity_id
_entity_poly.type
_entity_poly.pdbx_seq_one_letter_code
_entity_poly.pdbx_strand_id
1 'polypeptide(L)' 'MKAVERYLQDYQRVLLLLKREMEAEEIGSLIGRGKRVVLEYVELARRYHPELFAGAD' A
#
# COMPACT_ATOMS: atom_id res chain seq x y z
N MET A 1 -11.20 -11.10 15.03
CA MET A 1 -11.45 -11.18 13.56
C MET A 1 -11.45 -9.81 12.89
N LYS A 2 -12.20 -8.81 13.37
CA LYS A 2 -12.27 -7.44 12.79
C LYS A 2 -10.92 -6.76 12.49
N ALA A 3 -9.88 -7.05 13.28
CA ALA A 3 -8.55 -6.47 13.04
C ALA A 3 -7.92 -7.02 11.74
N VAL A 4 -8.01 -8.33 11.49
CA VAL A 4 -7.43 -8.99 10.31
C VAL A 4 -8.10 -8.48 9.02
N GLU A 5 -9.43 -8.38 9.02
CA GLU A 5 -10.19 -7.82 7.89
C GLU A 5 -9.74 -6.40 7.56
N ARG A 6 -9.51 -5.58 8.59
CA ARG A 6 -9.04 -4.20 8.42
C ARG A 6 -7.64 -4.14 7.82
N TYR A 7 -6.71 -4.99 8.27
CA TYR A 7 -5.37 -5.07 7.67
C TYR A 7 -5.43 -5.49 6.20
N LEU A 8 -6.31 -6.44 5.87
CA LEU A 8 -6.51 -6.86 4.48
C LEU A 8 -7.08 -5.75 3.60
N GLN A 9 -8.08 -5.01 4.10
CA GLN A 9 -8.68 -3.88 3.39
C GLN A 9 -7.68 -2.73 3.20
N ASP A 10 -6.89 -2.42 4.23
CA ASP A 10 -5.84 -1.40 4.13
C ASP A 10 -4.81 -1.82 3.07
N TYR A 11 -4.35 -3.07 3.08
CA TYR A 11 -3.41 -3.60 2.09
C TYR A 11 -3.96 -3.49 0.66
N GLN A 12 -5.21 -3.92 0.44
CA GLN A 12 -5.87 -3.80 -0.88
C GLN A 12 -5.96 -2.35 -1.36
N ARG A 13 -6.22 -1.40 -0.45
CA ARG A 13 -6.20 0.03 -0.79
C ARG A 13 -4.80 0.52 -1.15
N VAL A 14 -3.77 0.10 -0.42
CA VAL A 14 -2.38 0.43 -0.76
C VAL A 14 -2.04 -0.06 -2.16
N LEU A 15 -2.36 -1.31 -2.53
CA LEU A 15 -2.11 -1.82 -3.88
C LEU A 15 -2.80 -1.01 -4.98
N LEU A 16 -4.07 -0.65 -4.77
CA LEU A 16 -4.82 0.16 -5.72
C LEU A 16 -4.19 1.54 -5.93
N LEU A 17 -3.68 2.17 -4.86
CA LEU A 17 -3.10 3.51 -4.92
C LEU A 17 -1.66 3.48 -5.46
N LEU A 18 -0.89 2.44 -5.16
CA LEU A 18 0.42 2.22 -5.78
C LEU A 18 0.32 2.01 -7.30
N LYS A 19 -0.73 1.32 -7.78
CA LYS A 19 -1.02 1.20 -9.22
C LYS A 19 -1.28 2.55 -9.90
N ARG A 20 -1.64 3.57 -9.12
CA ARG A 20 -1.82 4.97 -9.57
C ARG A 20 -0.58 5.81 -9.31
N GLU A 21 0.55 5.17 -9.05
CA GLU A 21 1.87 5.80 -8.84
C GLU A 21 1.87 6.81 -7.68
N MET A 22 1.03 6.58 -6.67
CA MET A 22 0.97 7.42 -5.49
C MET A 22 2.06 7.07 -4.48
N GLU A 23 2.60 8.09 -3.83
CA GLU A 23 3.65 7.91 -2.83
C GLU A 23 3.08 7.50 -1.46
N ALA A 24 3.89 6.78 -0.67
CA ALA A 24 3.45 6.21 0.61
C ALA A 24 2.90 7.26 1.61
N GLU A 25 3.40 8.49 1.54
CA GLU A 25 2.95 9.60 2.37
C GLU A 25 1.54 10.10 1.98
N GLU A 26 1.27 10.21 0.68
CA GLU A 26 -0.04 10.58 0.14
C GLU A 26 -1.06 9.50 0.43
N ILE A 27 -0.67 8.24 0.24
CA ILE A 27 -1.49 7.07 0.56
C ILE A 27 -1.89 7.09 2.04
N GLY A 28 -0.93 7.28 2.94
CA GLY A 28 -1.19 7.33 4.39
C GLY A 28 -2.21 8.39 4.78
N SER A 29 -2.05 9.58 4.20
CA SER A 29 -2.99 10.70 4.38
C SER A 29 -4.41 10.36 3.90
N LEU A 30 -4.53 9.70 2.74
CA LEU A 30 -5.83 9.33 2.15
C LEU A 30 -6.57 8.22 2.91
N ILE A 31 -5.86 7.20 3.41
CA ILE A 31 -6.49 6.06 4.07
C ILE A 31 -6.53 6.17 5.60
N GLY A 32 -6.08 7.29 6.15
CA GLY A 32 -6.05 7.54 7.60
C GLY A 32 -5.06 6.63 8.34
N ARG A 33 -3.91 6.33 7.72
CA ARG A 33 -2.86 5.47 8.30
C ARG A 33 -1.53 6.20 8.38
N GLY A 34 -0.77 5.90 9.43
CA GLY A 34 0.58 6.43 9.58
C GLY A 34 1.50 5.93 8.47
N LYS A 35 2.39 6.80 7.98
CA LYS A 35 3.37 6.51 6.92
C LYS A 35 4.13 5.20 7.13
N ARG A 36 4.54 4.91 8.37
CA ARG A 36 5.25 3.66 8.72
C ARG A 36 4.43 2.40 8.42
N VAL A 37 3.14 2.41 8.71
CA VAL A 37 2.24 1.29 8.42
C VAL A 37 2.07 1.11 6.90
N VAL A 38 1.97 2.23 6.17
CA VAL A 38 1.91 2.17 4.70
C VAL A 38 3.19 1.60 4.12
N LEU A 39 4.37 1.97 4.64
CA LEU A 39 5.64 1.43 4.19
C LEU A 39 5.73 -0.10 4.37
N GLU A 40 5.22 -0.65 5.48
CA GLU A 40 5.14 -2.11 5.66
C GLU A 40 4.27 -2.78 4.58
N TYR A 41 3.15 -2.17 4.20
CA TYR A 41 2.35 -2.65 3.07
C TYR A 41 3.06 -2.51 1.72
N VAL A 42 3.83 -1.43 1.53
CA VAL A 42 4.64 -1.23 0.31
C VAL A 42 5.72 -2.30 0.21
N GLU A 43 6.38 -2.68 1.31
CA GLU A 43 7.35 -3.79 1.32
C GLU A 43 6.71 -5.12 0.93
N LEU A 44 5.51 -5.41 1.44
CA LEU A 44 4.73 -6.58 1.01
C LEU A 44 4.37 -6.51 -0.47
N ALA A 45 3.93 -5.33 -0.94
CA ALA A 45 3.59 -5.10 -2.35
C ALA A 45 4.82 -5.30 -3.25
N ARG A 46 6.01 -4.82 -2.86
CA ARG A 46 7.25 -5.06 -3.62
C ARG A 46 7.58 -6.54 -3.74
N ARG A 47 7.29 -7.32 -2.69
CA ARG A 47 7.56 -8.77 -2.68
C ARG A 47 6.58 -9.57 -3.52
N TYR A 48 5.29 -9.24 -3.46
CA TYR A 48 4.22 -10.08 -4.02
C TYR A 48 3.52 -9.49 -5.26
N HIS A 49 3.73 -8.20 -5.53
CA HIS A 49 3.22 -7.46 -6.68
C HIS A 49 4.32 -6.60 -7.34
N PRO A 50 5.47 -7.20 -7.73
CA PRO A 50 6.58 -6.45 -8.33
C PRO A 50 6.17 -5.70 -9.61
N GLU A 51 5.12 -6.13 -10.30
CA GLU A 51 4.54 -5.47 -11.47
C GLU A 51 4.07 -4.04 -11.20
N LEU A 52 3.80 -3.67 -9.93
CA LEU A 52 3.43 -2.31 -9.54
C LEU A 52 4.62 -1.34 -9.54
N PHE A 53 5.85 -1.84 -9.69
CA PHE A 53 7.09 -1.04 -9.58
C PHE A 53 7.97 -1.11 -10.83
N ALA A 54 7.56 -1.86 -11.85
CA ALA A 54 8.37 -2.14 -13.04
C ALA A 54 8.29 -1.06 -14.13
N GLY A 55 7.79 0.15 -13.82
CA GLY A 55 7.48 1.20 -14.80
C GLY A 55 8.37 2.45 -14.77
N ALA A 56 9.55 2.39 -14.14
CA ALA A 56 10.52 3.49 -14.14
C ALA A 56 11.75 3.11 -14.98
N ASP A 57 11.57 3.04 -16.29
CA ASP A 57 12.66 3.08 -17.30
C ASP A 57 12.45 4.31 -18.19
#